data_AF-A0A962JH19-F1
#
_entry.id   AF-A0A962JH19-F1
#
_cell.length_a   1.000
_cell.length_b   1.000
_cell.length_c   1.000
_cell.angle_alpha   90.00
_cell.angle_beta   90.00
_cell.angle_gamma   90.00
#
_symmetry.space_group_name_H-M   'P 1'
#
loop_
_entity.id
_entity.type
_entity.pdbx_description
1 polymer ?
#
loop_
_entity_poly.entity_id
_entity_poly.type
_entity_poly.pdbx_seq_one_letter_code
_entity_poly.pdbx_strand_id
1 'polypeptide(L)'
;MTAFDLYHDLIGHGFSLSVNGDKLVLIPSSQLTDNLRAQIRTYKPDLMALLAANDTQAAIDLDWRKLIYGISTEDLLYNHLLTCAWCHIEAAQYCLQGDELGKAYDELLQAYDDAQDKRQALSLRVDKAKIARSYR
;
A
#
# COMPACT_ATOMS: atom_id res chain seq x y z
N MET A 1 15.51 18.11 16.98
CA MET A 1 14.76 16.83 16.87
C MET A 1 13.29 17.17 16.91
N THR A 2 12.52 16.68 15.95
CA THR A 2 11.07 16.86 15.85
C THR A 2 10.34 15.58 16.26
N ALA A 3 9.03 15.66 16.46
CA ALA A 3 8.20 14.47 16.72
C ALA A 3 8.24 13.48 15.55
N PHE A 4 8.38 13.96 14.31
CA PHE A 4 8.54 13.15 13.11
C PHE A 4 9.87 12.40 13.08
N ASP A 5 10.97 13.07 13.45
CA ASP A 5 12.29 12.43 13.54
C ASP A 5 12.29 11.32 14.61
N LEU A 6 11.67 11.60 15.78
CA LEU A 6 11.54 10.63 16.86
C LEU A 6 10.65 9.43 16.47
N TYR A 7 9.58 9.67 15.71
CA TYR A 7 8.73 8.60 15.17
C TYR A 7 9.51 7.67 14.23
N HIS A 8 10.28 8.23 13.30
CA HIS A 8 11.11 7.44 12.37
C HIS A 8 12.22 6.69 13.08
N ASP A 9 12.88 7.31 14.06
CA ASP A 9 13.92 6.68 14.86
C ASP A 9 13.38 5.47 15.62
N LEU A 10 12.22 5.62 16.29
CA LEU A 10 11.57 4.53 17.02
C LEU A 10 11.17 3.37 16.09
N ILE A 11 10.62 3.65 14.91
CA ILE A 11 10.29 2.60 13.92
C ILE A 11 11.55 1.94 13.38
N GLY A 12 12.60 2.71 13.06
CA GLY A 12 13.89 2.19 12.60
C GLY A 12 14.55 1.28 13.64
N HIS A 13 14.30 1.54 14.92
CA HIS A 13 14.71 0.69 16.03
C HIS A 13 13.75 -0.48 16.34
N GLY A 14 12.69 -0.67 15.53
CA GLY A 14 11.76 -1.79 15.64
C GLY A 14 10.64 -1.60 16.66
N PHE A 15 10.37 -0.37 17.09
CA PHE A 15 9.22 -0.05 17.94
C PHE A 15 7.97 0.23 17.10
N SER A 16 6.86 -0.40 17.47
CA SER A 16 5.53 -0.09 16.97
C SER A 16 4.84 0.91 17.91
N LEU A 17 4.33 2.00 17.36
CA LEU A 17 3.56 3.02 18.08
C LEU A 17 2.09 2.96 17.66
N SER A 18 1.19 2.93 18.64
CA SER A 18 -0.26 2.98 18.41
C SER A 18 -0.91 3.93 19.41
N VAL A 19 -1.98 4.60 19.00
CA VAL A 19 -2.83 5.39 19.92
C VAL A 19 -4.00 4.52 20.35
N ASN A 20 -4.23 4.41 21.66
CA ASN A 20 -5.40 3.77 22.25
C ASN A 20 -6.12 4.81 23.10
N GLY A 21 -7.09 5.50 22.50
CA GLY A 21 -7.73 6.67 23.09
C GLY A 21 -6.70 7.75 23.44
N ASP A 22 -6.63 8.14 24.71
CA ASP A 22 -5.70 9.18 25.19
C ASP A 22 -4.28 8.67 25.53
N LYS A 23 -3.98 7.41 25.21
CA LYS A 23 -2.72 6.76 25.57
C LYS A 23 -1.94 6.34 24.34
N LEU A 24 -0.66 6.68 24.34
CA LEU A 24 0.31 6.18 23.38
C LEU A 24 0.85 4.83 23.87
N VAL A 25 0.67 3.79 23.08
CA VAL A 25 1.15 2.42 23.33
C VAL A 25 2.37 2.18 22.46
N LEU A 26 3.46 1.69 23.08
CA LEU A 26 4.68 1.31 22.36
C LEU A 26 5.02 -0.15 22.63
N ILE A 27 5.37 -0.88 21.56
CA ILE A 27 5.72 -2.30 21.60
C ILE A 27 7.05 -2.50 20.85
N PRO A 28 8.05 -3.19 21.40
CA PRO A 28 8.09 -3.81 22.73
C PRO A 28 8.41 -2.79 23.84
N SER A 29 7.62 -2.78 24.92
CA SER A 29 7.83 -1.87 26.06
C SER A 29 9.06 -2.21 26.91
N SER A 30 9.58 -3.43 26.78
CA SER A 30 10.76 -3.92 27.49
C SER A 30 12.06 -3.24 27.07
N GLN A 31 12.11 -2.66 25.87
CA GLN A 31 13.31 -2.00 25.32
C GLN A 31 13.32 -0.48 25.56
N LEU A 32 12.33 0.06 26.28
CA LEU A 32 12.25 1.49 26.57
C LEU A 32 13.26 1.88 27.65
N THR A 33 14.31 2.59 27.24
CA THR A 33 15.26 3.23 28.15
C THR A 33 14.65 4.49 28.79
N ASP A 34 15.17 4.93 29.92
CA ASP A 34 14.65 6.12 30.62
C ASP A 34 14.84 7.41 29.82
N ASN A 35 15.88 7.48 28.99
CA ASN A 35 16.09 8.58 28.05
C ASN A 35 14.99 8.61 26.97
N LEU A 36 14.66 7.46 26.38
CA LEU A 36 13.56 7.35 25.42
C LEU A 36 12.21 7.71 26.06
N ARG A 37 11.97 7.31 27.32
CA ARG A 37 10.76 7.70 28.05
C ARG A 37 10.65 9.21 28.25
N ALA A 38 11.76 9.89 28.54
CA ALA A 38 11.77 11.35 28.67
C ALA A 38 11.46 12.02 27.33
N GLN A 39 12.09 11.58 26.25
CA GLN A 39 11.85 12.10 24.89
C GLN A 39 10.41 11.87 24.43
N ILE A 40 9.86 10.66 24.62
CA ILE A 40 8.47 10.33 24.30
C ILE A 40 7.51 11.21 25.11
N ARG A 41 7.79 11.50 26.38
CA ARG A 41 6.96 12.42 27.19
C ARG A 41 6.98 13.85 26.63
N THR A 42 8.13 14.33 26.18
CA THR A 42 8.27 15.66 25.58
C THR A 42 7.46 15.81 24.30
N TYR A 43 7.50 14.80 23.41
CA TYR A 43 6.82 14.84 22.11
C TYR A 43 5.48 14.08 22.08
N LYS A 44 4.98 13.63 23.23
CA LYS A 44 3.74 12.84 23.34
C LYS A 44 2.55 13.45 22.59
N PRO A 45 2.18 14.73 22.77
CA PRO A 45 1.01 15.30 22.10
C PRO A 45 1.19 15.34 20.58
N ASP A 46 2.39 15.67 20.10
CA ASP A 46 2.69 15.74 18.68
C ASP A 46 2.73 14.35 18.03
N LEU A 47 3.29 13.34 18.73
CA LEU A 47 3.25 11.95 18.29
C LEU A 47 1.83 11.42 18.21
N MET A 48 0.96 11.77 19.17
CA MET A 48 -0.45 11.41 19.13
C MET A 48 -1.20 12.10 17.99
N ALA A 49 -0.91 13.38 17.72
CA ALA A 49 -1.50 14.10 16.60
C ALA A 49 -1.02 13.54 15.24
N LEU A 50 0.27 13.25 15.12
CA LEU A 50 0.86 12.60 13.94
C LEU A 50 0.25 11.21 13.71
N LEU A 51 0.11 10.41 14.77
CA LEU A 51 -0.52 9.11 14.68
C LEU A 51 -2.01 9.21 14.38
N ALA A 52 -2.76 10.17 14.93
CA ALA A 52 -4.18 10.35 14.59
C ALA A 52 -4.37 10.79 13.12
N ALA A 53 -3.48 11.65 12.60
CA ALA A 53 -3.46 12.04 11.19
C ALA A 53 -3.02 10.88 10.27
N ASN A 54 -2.03 10.09 10.69
CA ASN A 54 -1.61 8.90 9.95
C ASN A 54 -2.59 7.74 10.09
N ASP A 55 -3.35 7.62 11.17
CA ASP A 55 -4.38 6.59 11.37
C ASP A 55 -5.61 6.92 10.50
N THR A 56 -5.88 8.21 10.25
CA THR A 56 -6.82 8.61 9.20
C THR A 56 -6.27 8.34 7.80
N GLN A 57 -4.98 8.62 7.51
CA GLN A 57 -4.38 8.31 6.22
C GLN A 57 -4.22 6.80 5.95
N ALA A 58 -3.90 6.01 6.98
CA ALA A 58 -3.77 4.56 6.95
C ALA A 58 -5.14 3.89 6.99
N ALA A 59 -6.15 4.46 7.66
CA ALA A 59 -7.53 4.03 7.51
C ALA A 59 -8.05 4.32 6.10
N ILE A 60 -7.70 5.45 5.49
CA ILE A 60 -8.01 5.74 4.08
C ILE A 60 -7.28 4.72 3.18
N ASP A 61 -5.98 4.49 3.36
CA ASP A 61 -5.20 3.53 2.57
C ASP A 61 -5.69 2.07 2.76
N LEU A 62 -6.07 1.69 3.98
CA LEU A 62 -6.67 0.40 4.30
C LEU A 62 -8.12 0.29 3.82
N ASP A 63 -8.88 1.38 3.71
CA ASP A 63 -10.26 1.40 3.21
C ASP A 63 -10.30 1.39 1.68
N TRP A 64 -9.34 2.02 0.99
CA TRP A 64 -9.10 1.76 -0.45
C TRP A 64 -8.66 0.31 -0.66
N ARG A 65 -7.72 -0.21 0.14
CA ARG A 65 -7.31 -1.62 0.06
C ARG A 65 -8.46 -2.57 0.40
N LYS A 66 -9.38 -2.23 1.32
CA LYS A 66 -10.60 -3.00 1.67
C LYS A 66 -11.71 -2.93 0.63
N LEU A 67 -11.93 -1.76 0.01
CA LEU A 67 -12.80 -1.64 -1.16
C LEU A 67 -12.24 -2.49 -2.31
N ILE A 68 -10.91 -2.52 -2.44
CA ILE A 68 -10.17 -3.35 -3.38
C ILE A 68 -10.10 -4.82 -2.93
N TYR A 69 -10.22 -5.19 -1.65
CA TYR A 69 -10.27 -6.60 -1.22
C TYR A 69 -11.57 -7.33 -1.65
N GLY A 70 -12.53 -6.63 -2.25
CA GLY A 70 -13.63 -7.24 -3.03
C GLY A 70 -13.34 -7.37 -4.54
N ILE A 71 -12.20 -6.84 -5.00
CA ILE A 71 -11.75 -6.75 -6.38
C ILE A 71 -10.47 -7.60 -6.48
N SER A 72 -10.44 -8.58 -7.36
CA SER A 72 -9.24 -9.43 -7.48
C SER A 72 -8.02 -8.60 -7.90
N THR A 73 -6.79 -9.04 -7.57
CA THR A 73 -5.55 -8.40 -8.07
C THR A 73 -5.56 -8.29 -9.61
N GLU A 74 -6.20 -9.26 -10.28
CA GLU A 74 -6.48 -9.24 -11.72
C GLU A 74 -7.34 -8.06 -12.15
N ASP A 75 -8.43 -7.78 -11.44
CA ASP A 75 -9.36 -6.69 -11.77
C ASP A 75 -8.74 -5.30 -11.49
N LEU A 76 -7.90 -5.19 -10.46
CA LEU A 76 -7.15 -3.98 -10.17
C LEU A 76 -6.15 -3.67 -11.29
N LEU A 77 -5.40 -4.68 -11.73
CA LEU A 77 -4.48 -4.59 -12.86
C LEU A 77 -5.24 -4.31 -14.17
N TYR A 78 -6.36 -5.00 -14.43
CA TYR A 78 -7.22 -4.78 -15.59
C TYR A 78 -7.68 -3.33 -15.69
N ASN A 79 -8.25 -2.79 -14.60
CA ASN A 79 -8.76 -1.42 -14.56
C ASN A 79 -7.65 -0.39 -14.77
N HIS A 80 -6.48 -0.62 -14.16
CA HIS A 80 -5.32 0.22 -14.36
C HIS A 80 -4.87 0.20 -15.84
N LEU A 81 -4.67 -0.98 -16.42
CA LEU A 81 -4.22 -1.12 -17.82
C LEU A 81 -5.23 -0.54 -18.82
N LEU A 82 -6.52 -0.56 -18.50
CA LEU A 82 -7.59 0.00 -19.33
C LEU A 82 -7.65 1.54 -19.28
N THR A 83 -7.29 2.15 -18.15
CA THR A 83 -7.44 3.60 -17.92
C THR A 83 -6.13 4.37 -17.99
N CYS A 84 -5.00 3.72 -17.74
CA CYS A 84 -3.68 4.34 -17.76
C CYS A 84 -3.23 4.60 -19.20
N ALA A 85 -2.91 5.87 -19.50
CA ALA A 85 -2.39 6.29 -20.79
C ALA A 85 -0.91 5.93 -21.00
N TRP A 86 -0.19 5.57 -19.94
CA TRP A 86 1.26 5.29 -19.99
C TRP A 86 1.57 3.79 -20.05
N CYS A 87 0.56 2.94 -19.86
CA CYS A 87 0.71 1.49 -19.93
C CYS A 87 0.35 0.98 -21.33
N HIS A 88 1.37 0.46 -22.03
CA HIS A 88 1.27 -0.18 -23.34
C HIS A 88 1.71 -1.65 -23.24
N ILE A 89 0.73 -2.55 -23.25
CA ILE A 89 0.96 -3.99 -23.08
C ILE A 89 1.77 -4.57 -24.24
N GLU A 90 1.41 -4.28 -25.49
CA GLU A 90 2.12 -4.77 -26.68
C GLU A 90 3.58 -4.30 -26.74
N ALA A 91 3.87 -3.11 -26.22
CA ALA A 91 5.21 -2.55 -26.16
C ALA A 91 5.97 -2.94 -24.89
N ALA A 92 5.36 -3.73 -23.99
CA ALA A 92 5.87 -4.04 -22.65
C ALA A 92 6.31 -2.79 -21.86
N GLN A 93 5.60 -1.67 -22.04
CA GLN A 93 5.85 -0.41 -21.34
C GLN A 93 4.79 -0.22 -20.27
N TYR A 94 5.20 -0.15 -19.02
CA TYR A 94 4.31 0.03 -17.87
C TYR A 94 4.74 1.25 -17.07
N CYS A 95 3.78 1.96 -16.49
CA CYS A 95 4.09 2.97 -15.48
C CYS A 95 4.49 2.28 -14.16
N LEU A 96 5.07 3.03 -13.22
CA LEU A 96 5.53 2.49 -11.93
C LEU A 96 4.45 1.67 -11.22
N GLN A 97 3.23 2.21 -11.15
CA GLN A 97 2.10 1.52 -10.53
C GLN A 97 1.66 0.27 -11.33
N GLY A 98 1.70 0.33 -12.66
CA GLY A 98 1.39 -0.82 -13.51
C GLY A 98 2.38 -1.98 -13.33
N ASP A 99 3.65 -1.67 -13.13
CA ASP A 99 4.71 -2.66 -12.85
C ASP A 99 4.53 -3.32 -11.47
N GLU A 100 4.22 -2.53 -10.44
CA GLU A 100 3.92 -3.05 -9.10
C GLU A 100 2.69 -3.95 -9.09
N LEU A 101 1.61 -3.53 -9.77
CA LEU A 101 0.40 -4.34 -9.92
C LEU A 101 0.65 -5.62 -10.73
N GLY A 102 1.49 -5.53 -11.77
CA GLY A 102 1.91 -6.68 -12.58
C GLY A 102 2.67 -7.72 -11.76
N LYS A 103 3.61 -7.29 -10.92
CA LYS A 103 4.36 -8.17 -10.01
C LYS A 103 3.45 -8.85 -8.99
N ALA A 104 2.54 -8.08 -8.37
CA ALA A 104 1.57 -8.65 -7.42
C ALA A 104 0.63 -9.68 -8.09
N TYR A 105 0.27 -9.45 -9.36
CA TYR A 105 -0.51 -10.42 -10.13
C TYR A 105 0.32 -11.66 -10.46
N ASP A 106 1.60 -11.52 -10.83
CA ASP A 106 2.49 -12.66 -11.09
C ASP A 106 2.73 -13.51 -9.86
N GLU A 107 2.94 -12.90 -8.70
CA GLU A 107 3.06 -13.60 -7.42
C GLU A 107 1.80 -14.39 -7.09
N LEU A 108 0.61 -13.83 -7.36
CA LEU A 108 -0.66 -14.53 -7.22
C LEU A 108 -0.77 -15.71 -8.20
N LEU A 109 -0.30 -15.54 -9.43
CA LEU A 109 -0.33 -16.58 -10.45
C LEU A 109 0.60 -17.77 -10.14
N GLN A 110 1.63 -17.61 -9.30
CA GLN A 110 2.49 -18.72 -8.88
C GLN A 110 1.73 -19.85 -8.16
N ALA A 111 0.55 -19.56 -7.60
CA ALA A 111 -0.31 -20.55 -6.98
C ALA A 111 -1.14 -21.38 -7.99
N TYR A 112 -1.04 -21.07 -9.29
CA TYR A 112 -1.82 -21.69 -10.36
C TYR A 112 -0.90 -22.34 -11.40
N ASP A 113 -1.23 -23.56 -11.82
CA ASP A 113 -0.48 -24.27 -12.87
C ASP A 113 -0.64 -23.63 -14.26
N ASP A 114 -1.72 -22.85 -14.47
CA ASP A 114 -2.09 -22.15 -15.70
C ASP A 114 -1.74 -20.65 -15.67
N ALA A 115 -0.69 -20.27 -14.94
CA ALA A 115 -0.24 -18.90 -14.78
C ALA A 115 -0.10 -18.13 -16.12
N GLN A 116 0.53 -18.77 -17.12
CA GLN A 116 0.76 -18.16 -18.42
C GLN A 116 -0.55 -17.90 -19.18
N ASP A 117 -1.50 -18.83 -19.12
CA ASP A 117 -2.79 -18.72 -19.80
C ASP A 117 -3.65 -17.61 -19.19
N LYS A 118 -3.64 -17.49 -17.85
CA LYS A 118 -4.33 -16.40 -17.13
C LYS A 118 -3.77 -15.03 -17.50
N ARG A 119 -2.45 -14.90 -17.58
CA ARG A 119 -1.78 -13.66 -17.99
C ARG A 119 -2.14 -13.27 -19.43
N GLN A 120 -2.16 -14.22 -20.36
CA GLN A 120 -2.59 -13.99 -21.73
C GLN A 120 -4.07 -13.61 -21.82
N ALA A 121 -4.93 -14.26 -21.05
CA ALA A 121 -6.36 -13.95 -20.99
C ALA A 121 -6.60 -12.52 -20.51
N LEU A 122 -5.87 -12.04 -19.50
CA LEU A 122 -5.94 -10.67 -19.02
C LEU A 122 -5.50 -9.66 -20.10
N SER A 123 -4.38 -9.90 -20.77
CA SER A 123 -3.92 -9.05 -21.89
C SER A 123 -4.99 -8.92 -22.96
N LEU A 124 -5.53 -10.07 -23.42
CA LEU A 124 -6.55 -10.10 -24.46
C LEU A 124 -7.84 -9.37 -24.04
N ARG A 125 -8.23 -9.46 -22.77
CA ARG A 125 -9.37 -8.72 -22.21
C ARG A 125 -9.13 -7.21 -22.29
N VAL A 126 -7.93 -6.73 -21.91
CA VAL A 126 -7.60 -5.30 -21.98
C VAL A 126 -7.60 -4.81 -23.42
N ASP A 127 -6.98 -5.54 -24.35
CA ASP A 127 -6.89 -5.13 -25.76
C ASP A 127 -8.28 -5.04 -26.40
N LYS A 128 -9.14 -6.04 -26.17
CA LYS A 128 -10.54 -6.01 -26.62
C LYS A 128 -11.30 -4.81 -26.07
N ALA A 129 -11.10 -4.47 -24.79
CA ALA A 129 -11.78 -3.35 -24.16
C ALA A 129 -11.29 -1.99 -24.69
N LYS A 130 -9.99 -1.85 -24.97
CA LYS A 130 -9.41 -0.66 -25.61
C LYS A 130 -9.93 -0.47 -27.04
N ILE A 131 -9.97 -1.55 -27.83
CA ILE A 131 -10.52 -1.54 -29.18
C ILE A 131 -12.00 -1.13 -29.16
N ALA A 132 -12.82 -1.74 -28.28
CA ALA A 132 -14.24 -1.41 -28.16
C ALA A 132 -14.50 0.06 -27.77
N ARG A 133 -13.58 0.68 -27.01
CA ARG A 133 -13.64 2.10 -26.65
C ARG A 133 -13.27 3.03 -27.80
N SER A 134 -12.42 2.59 -28.72
CA SER A 134 -11.97 3.40 -29.87
C SER A 134 -13.03 3.55 -30.98
N TYR A 135 -14.09 2.73 -30.96
CA TYR A 135 -15.18 2.77 -31.95
C TYR A 135 -16.44 3.52 -31.46
N ARG A 136 -16.36 4.24 -30.33
CA ARG A 136 -17.42 5.14 -29.84
C ARG A 136 -17.01 6.59 -30.03
#